data_AF-A0A957UV61-F1
#
_entry.id   AF-A0A957UV61-F1
#
_cell.length_a   1.000
_cell.length_b   1.000
_cell.length_c   1.000
_cell.angle_alpha   90.00
_cell.angle_beta   90.00
_cell.angle_gamma   90.00
#
_symmetry.space_group_name_H-M   'P 1'
#
loop_
_entity.id
_entity.type
_entity.pdbx_description
1 polymer ?
#
loop_
_entity_poly.entity_id
_entity_poly.type
_entity_poly.pdbx_seq_one_letter_code
_entity_poly.pdbx_strand_id
1 'polypeptide(L)'
;MGEETVVEVRHLSAAELEAGLDVVRQSPKDRGTLALIVRRPAVDEREVIEEGQLSLDEGLVGDTWRTRRSSRTADGSAHPEMQLNIINARAIALIAPDAARRPLAGDQLHVDL
;
A
#
# COMPACT_ATOMS: atom_id res chain seq x y z
N MET A 1 -1.98 13.90 -32.12
CA MET A 1 -2.50 14.82 -31.08
C MET A 1 -3.35 13.95 -30.19
N GLY A 2 -2.74 13.35 -29.16
CA GLY A 2 -3.39 12.33 -28.35
C GLY A 2 -4.44 12.98 -27.46
N GLU A 3 -5.66 12.44 -27.48
CA GLU A 3 -6.70 12.82 -26.52
C GLU A 3 -6.20 12.50 -25.11
N GLU A 4 -5.93 13.55 -24.35
CA GLU A 4 -5.68 13.46 -22.93
C GLU A 4 -6.98 12.99 -22.27
N THR A 5 -7.09 11.68 -22.04
CA THR A 5 -8.28 11.10 -21.41
C THR A 5 -8.29 11.58 -19.96
N VAL A 6 -9.13 12.57 -19.66
CA VAL A 6 -9.37 13.03 -18.29
C VAL A 6 -10.07 11.88 -17.56
N VAL A 7 -9.30 11.11 -16.79
CA VAL A 7 -9.87 10.08 -15.91
C VAL A 7 -10.62 10.81 -14.80
N GLU A 8 -11.95 10.80 -14.82
CA GLU A 8 -12.73 11.32 -13.71
C GLU A 8 -12.41 10.52 -12.44
N VAL A 9 -11.81 11.19 -11.45
CA VAL A 9 -11.53 10.60 -10.15
C VAL A 9 -12.77 10.74 -9.28
N ARG A 10 -13.46 9.61 -9.04
CA ARG A 10 -14.55 9.57 -8.06
C ARG A 10 -13.99 9.53 -6.65
N HIS A 11 -14.38 10.51 -5.83
CA HIS A 11 -14.14 10.50 -4.40
C HIS A 11 -15.40 10.00 -3.69
N LEU A 12 -15.30 8.89 -2.96
CA LEU A 12 -16.41 8.40 -2.14
C LEU A 12 -16.66 9.33 -0.95
N SER A 13 -17.93 9.54 -0.64
CA SER A 13 -18.36 10.20 0.59
C SER A 13 -18.09 9.34 1.82
N ALA A 14 -18.09 9.95 3.00
CA ALA A 14 -17.98 9.23 4.26
C ALA A 14 -19.06 8.15 4.41
N ALA A 15 -20.31 8.46 4.04
CA ALA A 15 -21.43 7.51 4.10
C ALA A 15 -21.22 6.30 3.18
N GLU A 16 -20.66 6.49 1.98
CA GLU A 16 -20.34 5.39 1.07
C GLU A 16 -19.21 4.51 1.60
N LEU A 17 -18.18 5.12 2.23
CA LEU A 17 -17.11 4.37 2.89
C LEU A 17 -17.65 3.58 4.10
N GLU A 18 -18.47 4.20 4.93
CA GLU A 18 -19.11 3.56 6.09
C GLU A 18 -19.95 2.36 5.68
N ALA A 19 -20.73 2.48 4.60
CA ALA A 19 -21.54 1.40 4.06
C ALA A 19 -20.69 0.19 3.59
N GLY A 20 -19.44 0.43 3.18
CA GLY A 20 -18.52 -0.63 2.75
C GLY A 20 -17.77 -1.33 3.90
N LEU A 21 -17.82 -0.79 5.12
CA LEU A 21 -17.02 -1.31 6.25
C LEU A 21 -17.39 -2.75 6.63
N ASP A 22 -18.62 -3.17 6.45
CA ASP A 22 -19.04 -4.53 6.80
C ASP A 22 -18.32 -5.60 5.97
N VAL A 23 -17.97 -5.29 4.72
CA VAL A 23 -17.15 -6.18 3.88
C VAL A 23 -15.71 -6.24 4.37
N VAL A 24 -15.16 -5.09 4.80
CA VAL A 24 -13.80 -5.00 5.35
C VAL A 24 -13.69 -5.81 6.65
N ARG A 25 -14.70 -5.73 7.53
CA ARG A 25 -14.74 -6.46 8.82
C ARG A 25 -14.80 -7.98 8.67
N GLN A 26 -15.13 -8.49 7.49
CA GLN A 26 -15.14 -9.92 7.18
C GLN A 26 -13.75 -10.47 6.82
N SER A 27 -12.69 -9.68 6.93
CA SER A 27 -11.32 -10.15 6.71
C SER A 27 -10.97 -11.28 7.69
N PRO A 28 -10.26 -12.34 7.23
CA PRO A 28 -9.82 -13.42 8.10
C PRO A 28 -8.94 -12.90 9.23
N LYS A 29 -9.04 -13.43 10.45
CA LYS A 29 -8.22 -12.94 11.57
C LYS A 29 -6.80 -13.51 11.61
N ASP A 30 -6.64 -14.73 11.14
CA ASP A 30 -5.38 -15.49 11.32
C ASP A 30 -4.76 -15.94 10.00
N ARG A 31 -5.59 -16.45 9.07
CA ARG A 31 -5.13 -17.04 7.80
C ARG A 31 -5.62 -16.22 6.62
N GLY A 32 -4.92 -15.11 6.40
CA GLY A 32 -5.18 -14.18 5.31
C GLY A 32 -4.49 -14.55 4.00
N THR A 33 -4.76 -13.75 2.97
CA THR A 33 -4.12 -13.86 1.65
C THR A 33 -3.33 -12.59 1.34
N LEU A 34 -2.08 -12.73 0.90
CA LEU A 34 -1.31 -11.62 0.33
C LEU A 34 -1.81 -11.36 -1.10
N ALA A 35 -2.57 -10.29 -1.28
CA ALA A 35 -3.25 -9.98 -2.54
C ALA A 35 -2.40 -9.15 -3.51
N LEU A 36 -1.44 -8.36 -2.99
CA LEU A 36 -0.56 -7.52 -3.79
C LEU A 36 0.76 -7.26 -3.05
N ILE A 37 1.86 -7.26 -3.80
CA ILE A 37 3.17 -6.80 -3.34
C ILE A 37 3.59 -5.63 -4.21
N VAL A 38 3.94 -4.52 -3.56
CA VAL A 38 4.39 -3.29 -4.21
C VAL A 38 5.74 -2.89 -3.65
N ARG A 39 6.75 -2.86 -4.51
CA ARG A 39 8.08 -2.32 -4.20
C ARG A 39 8.17 -0.87 -4.65
N ARG A 40 8.79 -0.01 -3.83
CA ARG A 40 8.98 1.43 -4.12
C ARG A 40 10.48 1.71 -4.32
N PRO A 41 11.04 1.50 -5.52
CA PRO A 41 12.49 1.58 -5.75
C PRO A 41 13.05 3.02 -5.77
N ALA A 42 12.19 4.01 -6.03
CA ALA A 42 12.54 5.43 -5.95
C ALA A 42 11.31 6.27 -5.55
N VAL A 43 11.51 7.59 -5.44
CA VAL A 43 10.40 8.55 -5.31
C VAL A 43 9.49 8.40 -6.54
N ASP A 44 8.18 8.37 -6.31
CA ASP A 44 7.14 8.20 -7.34
C ASP A 44 7.17 6.91 -8.18
N GLU A 45 8.14 6.02 -7.96
CA GLU A 45 8.19 4.72 -8.63
C GLU A 45 7.44 3.64 -7.85
N ARG A 46 6.72 2.78 -8.58
CA ARG A 46 6.00 1.62 -8.05
C ARG A 46 6.22 0.43 -8.96
N GLU A 47 6.53 -0.71 -8.36
CA GLU A 47 6.72 -1.97 -9.05
C GLU A 47 5.85 -3.04 -8.39
N VAL A 48 4.93 -3.61 -9.15
CA VAL A 48 4.13 -4.76 -8.71
C VAL A 48 4.92 -6.03 -9.00
N ILE A 49 5.19 -6.82 -7.96
CA ILE A 49 5.99 -8.04 -8.07
C ILE A 49 5.19 -9.25 -7.62
N GLU A 50 5.48 -10.41 -8.21
CA GLU A 50 4.86 -11.69 -7.82
C GLU A 50 5.48 -12.27 -6.55
N GLU A 51 6.78 -12.03 -6.35
CA GLU A 51 7.56 -12.49 -5.21
C GLU A 51 8.50 -11.39 -4.70
N GLY A 52 8.78 -11.41 -3.40
CA GLY A 52 9.69 -10.47 -2.75
C GLY A 52 10.38 -11.09 -1.55
N GLN A 53 11.61 -10.65 -1.28
CA GLN A 53 12.39 -11.09 -0.13
C GLN A 53 12.26 -10.09 1.02
N LEU A 54 12.04 -10.61 2.23
CA LEU A 54 12.10 -9.83 3.46
C LEU A 54 13.45 -10.04 4.15
N SER A 55 14.04 -8.93 4.61
CA SER A 55 15.28 -8.87 5.39
C SER A 55 15.07 -8.01 6.63
N LEU A 56 15.70 -8.37 7.74
CA LEU A 56 15.67 -7.58 8.97
C LEU A 56 16.35 -6.21 8.80
N ASP A 57 17.32 -6.13 7.88
CA ASP A 57 18.11 -4.92 7.63
C ASP A 57 17.55 -4.08 6.48
N GLU A 58 16.98 -4.73 5.46
CA GLU A 58 16.52 -4.08 4.21
C GLU A 58 15.00 -4.01 4.08
N GLY A 59 14.22 -4.58 5.01
CA GLY A 59 12.76 -4.68 4.86
C GLY A 59 12.39 -5.51 3.63
N LEU A 60 11.49 -5.00 2.79
CA LEU A 60 11.28 -5.54 1.43
C LEU A 60 12.49 -5.17 0.56
N VAL A 61 13.29 -6.16 0.15
CA VAL A 61 14.52 -5.92 -0.61
C VAL A 61 14.24 -5.15 -1.91
N GLY A 62 14.94 -4.02 -2.05
CA GLY A 62 14.80 -3.07 -3.16
C GLY A 62 13.73 -1.98 -2.94
N ASP A 63 13.08 -1.94 -1.78
CA ASP A 63 12.24 -0.80 -1.37
C ASP A 63 13.09 0.35 -0.80
N THR A 64 12.57 1.57 -0.89
CA THR A 64 13.27 2.80 -0.46
C THR A 64 13.11 3.17 1.00
N TRP A 65 12.38 2.42 1.84
CA TRP A 65 12.11 2.82 3.22
C TRP A 65 13.38 3.28 3.99
N ARG A 66 14.51 2.60 3.78
CA ARG A 66 15.79 2.86 4.47
C ARG A 66 16.41 4.22 4.12
N THR A 67 16.08 4.77 2.95
CA THR A 67 16.56 6.09 2.52
C THR A 67 15.65 7.23 2.98
N ARG A 68 14.48 6.91 3.54
CA ARG A 68 13.51 7.91 4.03
C ARG A 68 13.88 8.38 5.43
N ARG A 69 14.31 9.63 5.54
CA ARG A 69 14.53 10.27 6.84
C ARG A 69 13.26 10.32 7.68
N SER A 70 13.41 10.12 8.99
CA SER A 70 12.31 10.18 9.93
C SER A 70 12.58 11.23 11.01
N SER A 71 11.57 12.04 11.32
CA SER A 71 11.59 12.91 12.50
C SER A 71 11.42 12.14 13.82
N ARG A 72 11.08 10.84 13.75
CA ARG A 72 10.87 9.98 14.92
C ARG A 72 12.18 9.39 15.49
N THR A 73 13.27 9.50 14.75
CA THR A 73 14.61 9.07 15.16
C THR A 73 15.47 10.29 15.46
N ALA A 74 16.22 10.27 16.56
CA ALA A 74 17.00 11.43 17.02
C ALA A 74 18.08 11.87 16.02
N ASP A 75 18.62 10.93 15.24
CA ASP A 75 19.65 11.16 14.21
C ASP A 75 19.08 11.39 12.80
N GLY A 76 17.75 11.40 12.65
CA GLY A 76 17.07 11.56 11.37
C GLY A 76 17.15 10.36 10.43
N SER A 77 17.64 9.21 10.90
CA SER A 77 17.67 7.96 10.14
C SER A 77 16.26 7.42 9.80
N ALA A 78 16.19 6.35 9.01
CA ALA A 78 14.92 5.69 8.76
C ALA A 78 14.40 5.01 10.03
N HIS A 79 13.10 5.14 10.30
CA HIS A 79 12.52 4.53 11.50
C HIS A 79 12.34 3.01 11.30
N PRO A 80 12.93 2.14 12.14
CA PRO A 80 12.86 0.69 11.95
C PRO A 80 11.44 0.12 11.91
N GLU A 81 10.50 0.69 12.68
CA GLU A 81 9.09 0.24 12.64
C GLU A 81 8.33 0.67 11.36
N MET A 82 9.01 1.32 10.40
CA MET A 82 8.46 1.68 9.10
C MET A 82 9.10 0.87 7.96
N GLN A 83 9.80 -0.23 8.28
CA GLN A 83 10.38 -1.16 7.31
C GLN A 83 9.34 -1.75 6.34
N LEU A 84 8.17 -2.09 6.88
CA LEU A 84 7.06 -2.67 6.14
C LEU A 84 5.75 -1.97 6.49
N ASN A 85 5.09 -1.48 5.46
CA ASN A 85 3.75 -0.93 5.49
C ASN A 85 2.78 -1.96 4.92
N ILE A 86 1.70 -2.20 5.65
CA ILE A 86 0.68 -3.20 5.33
C ILE A 86 -0.68 -2.51 5.35
N ILE A 87 -1.49 -2.79 4.33
CA ILE A 87 -2.88 -2.34 4.25
C ILE A 87 -3.82 -3.52 4.06
N ASN A 88 -5.02 -3.44 4.65
CA ASN A 88 -6.05 -4.43 4.41
C ASN A 88 -6.52 -4.38 2.94
N ALA A 89 -6.51 -5.53 2.25
CA ALA A 89 -6.82 -5.64 0.84
C ALA A 89 -8.28 -5.22 0.50
N ARG A 90 -9.23 -5.45 1.43
CA ARG A 90 -10.63 -5.03 1.25
C ARG A 90 -10.79 -3.53 1.49
N ALA A 91 -10.09 -2.98 2.49
CA ALA A 91 -10.12 -1.54 2.77
C ALA A 91 -9.59 -0.73 1.58
N ILE A 92 -8.45 -1.12 1.01
CA ILE A 92 -7.91 -0.43 -0.17
C ILE A 92 -8.77 -0.66 -1.42
N ALA A 93 -9.42 -1.82 -1.57
CA ALA A 93 -10.39 -2.03 -2.64
C ALA A 93 -11.64 -1.16 -2.50
N LEU A 94 -12.04 -0.81 -1.27
CA LEU A 94 -13.12 0.14 -1.02
C LEU A 94 -12.70 1.58 -1.37
N ILE A 95 -11.49 2.00 -0.97
CA ILE A 95 -10.96 3.35 -1.23
C ILE A 95 -10.63 3.54 -2.72
N ALA A 96 -10.03 2.52 -3.34
CA ALA A 96 -9.64 2.48 -4.74
C ALA A 96 -10.29 1.26 -5.42
N PRO A 97 -11.55 1.39 -5.87
CA PRO A 97 -12.27 0.33 -6.57
C PRO A 97 -11.51 -0.18 -7.79
N ASP A 98 -10.90 0.74 -8.55
CA ASP A 98 -10.00 0.42 -9.64
C ASP A 98 -8.68 -0.20 -9.10
N ALA A 99 -8.46 -1.46 -9.44
CA ALA A 99 -7.28 -2.22 -9.04
C ALA A 99 -5.97 -1.59 -9.51
N ALA A 100 -5.95 -0.93 -10.68
CA ALA A 100 -4.76 -0.32 -11.24
C ALA A 100 -4.24 0.85 -10.37
N ARG A 101 -5.11 1.43 -9.53
CA ARG A 101 -4.75 2.54 -8.62
C ARG A 101 -4.26 2.08 -7.26
N ARG A 102 -4.48 0.82 -6.88
CA ARG A 102 -4.09 0.30 -5.57
C ARG A 102 -2.59 0.34 -5.32
N PRO A 103 -1.68 0.06 -6.29
CA PRO A 103 -0.24 0.22 -6.09
C PRO A 103 0.23 1.65 -5.80
N LEU A 104 -0.62 2.65 -6.06
CA LEU A 104 -0.32 4.04 -5.70
C LEU A 104 -0.44 4.28 -4.20
N ALA A 105 -1.13 3.38 -3.48
CA ALA A 105 -1.05 3.33 -2.03
C ALA A 105 0.41 3.20 -1.61
N GLY A 106 0.79 3.88 -0.54
CA GLY A 106 2.16 3.85 -0.05
C GLY A 106 2.57 2.51 0.55
N ASP A 107 1.66 1.54 0.66
CA ASP A 107 1.86 0.28 1.37
C ASP A 107 2.56 -0.77 0.48
N GLN A 108 3.42 -1.58 1.09
CA GLN A 108 4.18 -2.60 0.36
C GLN A 108 3.41 -3.91 0.23
N LEU A 109 2.61 -4.26 1.23
CA LEU A 109 1.86 -5.51 1.27
C LEU A 109 0.37 -5.22 1.44
N HIS A 110 -0.45 -5.72 0.53
CA HIS A 110 -1.90 -5.64 0.65
C HIS A 110 -2.42 -7.01 1.06
N VAL A 111 -2.91 -7.13 2.29
CA VAL A 111 -3.24 -8.43 2.89
C VAL A 111 -4.73 -8.46 3.20
N ASP A 112 -5.42 -9.52 2.78
CA ASP A 112 -6.77 -9.81 3.28
C ASP A 112 -6.67 -10.44 4.67
N LEU A 113 -6.53 -9.60 5.70
CA LEU A 113 -6.41 -9.95 7.13
C LEU A 113 -6.94 -8.81 8.02
#